data_AF-A0A662AR21-F1
#
_entry.id   AF-A0A662AR21-F1
#
_cell.length_a   1.000
_cell.length_b   1.000
_cell.length_c   1.000
_cell.angle_alpha   90.00
_cell.angle_beta   90.00
_cell.angle_gamma   90.00
#
_symmetry.space_group_name_H-M   'P 1'
#
loop_
_entity.id
_entity.type
_entity.pdbx_description
1 polymer ?
#
loop_
_entity_poly.entity_id
_entity_poly.type
_entity_poly.pdbx_seq_one_letter_code
_entity_poly.pdbx_strand_id
1 'polypeptide(L)' 'DALRYGVKDRTVVKVRVSGDRELVFGDVLIRVNPDYILAMHIDTDEANAANVKTGAMAFIEGIQKLD' A
#
# COMPACT_ATOMS: atom_id res chain seq x y z
N ASP A 1 7.78 6.28 9.42
CA ASP A 1 6.44 6.56 8.85
C ASP A 1 5.26 5.92 9.60
N ALA A 2 5.36 4.68 10.05
CA ALA A 2 4.24 3.93 10.63
C ALA A 2 3.38 4.70 11.67
N LEU A 3 4.02 5.35 12.66
CA LEU A 3 3.34 6.17 13.67
C LEU A 3 2.54 7.32 13.06
N ARG A 4 3.07 7.99 12.03
CA ARG A 4 2.41 9.10 11.32
C ARG A 4 1.13 8.64 10.62
N TYR A 5 1.11 7.41 10.11
CA TYR A 5 -0.04 6.81 9.45
C TYR A 5 -0.93 6.00 10.39
N GLY A 6 -0.63 5.95 11.69
CA GLY A 6 -1.43 5.22 12.68
C GLY A 6 -1.44 3.70 12.49
N VAL A 7 -0.41 3.14 11.84
CA VAL A 7 -0.27 1.69 11.63
C VAL A 7 0.92 1.13 12.41
N LYS A 8 0.90 -0.17 12.66
CA LYS A 8 2.00 -0.92 13.28
C LYS A 8 2.49 -2.04 12.37
N ASP A 9 3.65 -2.61 12.69
CA ASP A 9 4.15 -3.80 12.00
C ASP A 9 3.08 -4.89 11.96
N ARG A 10 2.97 -5.57 10.82
CA ARG A 10 1.98 -6.62 10.53
C ARG A 10 0.52 -6.18 10.49
N THR A 11 0.23 -4.88 10.46
CA THR A 11 -1.13 -4.40 10.14
C THR A 11 -1.47 -4.76 8.70
N VAL A 12 -2.67 -5.25 8.46
CA VAL A 12 -3.20 -5.47 7.10
C VAL A 12 -4.09 -4.30 6.74
N VAL A 13 -3.92 -3.74 5.54
CA VAL A 13 -4.64 -2.55 5.09
C VAL A 13 -5.14 -2.71 3.65
N LYS A 14 -6.14 -1.90 3.31
CA LYS A 14 -6.47 -1.58 1.91
C LYS A 14 -5.64 -0.39 1.45
N VAL A 15 -5.08 -0.48 0.25
CA VAL A 15 -4.35 0.61 -0.39
C VAL A 15 -5.01 0.98 -1.71
N ARG A 16 -5.45 2.24 -1.82
CA ARG A 16 -5.99 2.81 -3.04
C ARG A 16 -4.87 3.43 -3.86
N VAL A 17 -4.74 3.01 -5.11
CA VAL A 17 -3.84 3.61 -6.10
C VAL A 17 -4.69 4.45 -7.05
N SER A 18 -4.43 5.75 -7.11
CA SER A 18 -5.14 6.68 -7.99
C SER A 18 -4.50 6.74 -9.37
N GLY A 19 -5.29 7.09 -10.39
CA GLY A 19 -4.84 7.26 -11.76
C GLY A 19 -5.97 7.02 -12.75
N ASP A 20 -5.63 6.87 -14.03
CA ASP A 20 -6.60 6.62 -15.11
C ASP A 20 -7.34 5.27 -14.96
N ARG A 21 -6.79 4.37 -14.15
CA ARG A 21 -7.38 3.07 -13.81
C ARG A 21 -7.24 2.81 -12.30
N GLU A 22 -8.03 3.53 -11.51
CA GLU A 22 -8.02 3.41 -10.05
C GLU A 22 -8.33 1.98 -9.59
N LEU A 23 -7.53 1.50 -8.63
CA LEU A 23 -7.70 0.19 -7.99
C LEU A 23 -7.48 0.29 -6.48
N VAL A 24 -8.09 -0.66 -5.75
CA VAL A 24 -7.83 -0.88 -4.33
C VAL A 24 -7.22 -2.27 -4.17
N PHE A 25 -5.99 -2.31 -3.67
CA PHE A 25 -5.34 -3.54 -3.24
C PHE A 25 -5.79 -3.87 -1.81
N GLY A 26 -6.42 -5.02 -1.65
CA GLY A 26 -6.69 -5.59 -0.34
C GLY A 26 -5.50 -6.38 0.19
N ASP A 27 -5.56 -6.72 1.47
CA ASP A 27 -4.67 -7.64 2.16
C ASP A 27 -3.18 -7.23 2.09
N VAL A 28 -2.93 -5.92 2.02
CA VAL A 28 -1.58 -5.36 1.96
C VAL A 28 -0.97 -5.36 3.35
N LEU A 29 0.11 -6.14 3.53
CA LEU A 29 0.82 -6.26 4.80
C LEU A 29 1.79 -5.09 5.02
N ILE A 30 1.56 -4.31 6.07
CA ILE A 30 2.51 -3.32 6.56
C ILE A 30 3.70 -4.01 7.22
N ARG A 31 4.92 -3.64 6.78
CA ARG A 31 6.19 -4.04 7.40
C ARG A 31 6.92 -2.82 7.93
N VAL A 32 7.30 -2.83 9.20
CA VAL A 32 7.99 -1.71 9.85
C VAL A 32 9.36 -2.16 10.33
N ASN A 33 10.40 -1.46 9.86
CA ASN A 33 11.78 -1.65 10.27
C ASN A 33 12.50 -0.28 10.24
N PRO A 34 13.40 0.03 11.19
CA PRO A 34 14.16 1.28 11.19
C PRO A 34 15.02 1.52 9.94
N ASP A 35 15.41 0.47 9.23
CA ASP A 35 16.24 0.54 8.02
C ASP A 35 15.41 0.67 6.72
N TYR A 36 14.07 0.73 6.81
CA TYR A 36 13.19 0.81 5.64
C TYR A 36 12.80 2.24 5.30
N ILE A 37 12.56 2.48 4.01
CA ILE A 37 11.92 3.68 3.49
C ILE A 37 10.44 3.44 3.21
N LEU A 38 9.63 4.49 3.20
CA LEU A 38 8.21 4.41 2.87
C LEU A 38 8.03 4.07 1.38
N ALA A 39 7.70 2.82 1.10
CA ALA A 39 7.38 2.33 -0.24
C ALA A 39 6.35 1.20 -0.17
N MET A 40 5.50 1.13 -1.19
CA MET A 40 4.70 -0.05 -1.50
C MET A 40 5.35 -0.74 -2.70
N HIS A 41 5.61 -2.03 -2.56
CA HIS A 41 6.08 -2.85 -3.67
C HIS A 41 4.90 -3.66 -4.20
N ILE A 42 4.69 -3.54 -5.50
CA ILE A 42 3.79 -4.35 -6.31
C ILE A 42 4.60 -4.91 -7.47
N ASP A 43 4.18 -6.02 -8.03
CA ASP A 43 4.84 -6.60 -9.20
C ASP A 43 4.44 -5.87 -10.50
N THR A 44 5.05 -6.30 -11.61
CA THR A 44 4.81 -5.70 -12.92
C THR A 44 3.36 -5.87 -13.39
N ASP A 45 2.72 -7.00 -13.09
CA ASP A 45 1.36 -7.29 -13.53
C ASP A 45 0.34 -6.47 -12.72
N GLU A 46 0.56 -6.32 -11.42
CA GLU A 46 -0.20 -5.42 -10.55
C GLU A 46 -0.07 -3.95 -11.00
N ALA A 47 1.15 -3.50 -11.32
CA ALA A 47 1.40 -2.16 -11.83
C ALA A 47 0.71 -1.92 -13.19
N ASN A 48 0.78 -2.90 -14.10
CA ASN A 48 0.08 -2.85 -15.39
C ASN A 48 -1.44 -2.84 -15.21
N ALA A 49 -1.97 -3.61 -14.25
CA ALA A 49 -3.40 -3.65 -13.95
C ALA A 49 -3.91 -2.29 -13.44
N ALA A 50 -3.13 -1.60 -12.60
CA ALA A 50 -3.42 -0.26 -12.12
C ALA A 50 -3.01 0.86 -13.10
N ASN A 51 -2.36 0.52 -14.22
CA ASN A 51 -1.78 1.47 -15.18
C ASN A 51 -0.84 2.51 -14.52
N VAL A 52 0.03 2.07 -13.61
CA VAL A 52 0.97 2.93 -12.88
C VAL A 52 2.43 2.59 -13.16
N LYS A 53 3.33 3.52 -12.83
CA LYS A 53 4.78 3.38 -12.94
C LYS A 53 5.43 3.65 -11.60
N THR A 54 6.72 3.31 -11.48
CA THR A 54 7.54 3.64 -10.30
C THR A 54 7.40 5.12 -9.93
N GLY A 55 7.17 5.38 -8.64
CA GLY A 55 6.93 6.73 -8.11
C GLY A 55 5.46 7.16 -8.09
N ALA A 56 4.54 6.32 -8.55
CA ALA A 56 3.11 6.56 -8.35
C ALA A 56 2.76 6.67 -6.86
N MET A 57 1.80 7.55 -6.55
CA MET A 57 1.31 7.76 -5.18
C MET A 57 0.12 6.86 -4.89
N ALA A 58 0.06 6.37 -3.65
CA ALA A 58 -1.02 5.54 -3.15
C ALA A 58 -1.43 5.98 -1.74
N PHE A 59 -2.61 5.56 -1.32
CA PHE A 59 -3.23 5.99 -0.07
C PHE A 59 -3.70 4.78 0.72
N ILE A 60 -3.39 4.73 2.02
CA ILE A 60 -4.04 3.79 2.93
C ILE A 60 -5.52 4.18 2.98
N GLU A 61 -6.39 3.34 2.44
CA GLU A 61 -7.84 3.56 2.45
C GLU A 61 -8.45 3.15 3.79
N GLY A 62 -7.91 2.11 4.42
CA GLY A 62 -8.33 1.69 5.75
C GLY A 62 -7.60 0.45 6.26
N ILE A 63 -7.65 0.23 7.57
CA ILE A 63 -7.14 -1.00 8.20
C ILE A 63 -8.16 -2.12 7.98
N GLN A 64 -7.70 -3.26 7.46
CA GLN A 64 -8.50 -4.49 7.40
C GLN A 64 -8.31 -5.24 8.71
N LYS A 65 -9.40 -5.38 9.45
CA LYS A 65 -9.45 -6.35 10.55
C LYS A 65 -9.59 -7.73 9.93
N LEU A 66 -8.72 -8.65 10.34
CA LEU A 66 -8.95 -10.07 10.16
C LEU A 66 -10.00 -10.45 11.20
N ASP A 67 -11.16 -10.92 10.74
CA ASP A 67 -12.22 -11.45 11.59
C ASP A 67 -11.77 -12.73 12.32
#